data_AF-A0A7S0LSN1-F1
#
_entry.id   AF-A0A7S0LSN1-F1
#
_cell.length_a   1.000
_cell.length_b   1.000
_cell.length_c   1.000
_cell.angle_alpha   90.00
_cell.angle_beta   90.00
_cell.angle_gamma   90.00
#
_symmetry.space_group_name_H-M   'P 1'
#
loop_
_entity.id
_entity.type
_entity.pdbx_description
1 polymer ?
#
loop_
_entity_poly.entity_id
_entity_poly.type
_entity_poly.pdbx_seq_one_letter_code
_entity_poly.pdbx_strand_id
1 'polypeptide(L)'
;QDPLRPPQPCSMSQAAHKGHGNAASDTLRAASGEKQRKEIFAATQREKDRLMQETSKYRLQDGVQRFSSSSCSADALSQRTVGLVSKAEFARRRAEVEAEEESGAAGPAVEESAAAEEAKEEKEKKKKKKKKERTGSLSFEVDEDGEGESEAALVPKRPKKNPSVDPDSIPDLAKEASKAEAETLPAPAPAPAPASAVEMSKLPVGYTCIKPVDGGFEVALEVMSTASAPRTRVSSISSHTVSLVVKGTERGGEANSLLVSFMRSVLGGPSVSCDILRGHRAPVKTVRIAGVDGGVDAVYHRLLMAHKVLK
;
A
#
# COMPACT_ATOMS: atom_id res chain seq x y z
N GLN A 1 43.93 -20.70 42.59
CA GLN A 1 44.13 -21.58 41.41
C GLN A 1 43.40 -20.91 40.27
N ASP A 2 44.18 -20.47 39.28
CA ASP A 2 43.86 -19.40 38.34
C ASP A 2 42.75 -19.72 37.33
N PRO A 3 41.88 -18.74 37.00
CA PRO A 3 40.90 -18.86 35.93
C PRO A 3 41.52 -18.55 34.56
N LEU A 4 41.25 -19.46 33.61
CA LEU A 4 40.94 -19.15 32.21
C LEU A 4 41.87 -18.16 31.48
N ARG A 5 42.98 -18.70 30.97
CA ARG A 5 43.85 -18.04 30.01
C ARG A 5 43.21 -18.09 28.60
N PRO A 6 42.99 -16.95 27.91
CA PRO A 6 42.48 -16.97 26.53
C PRO A 6 43.55 -17.46 25.53
N PRO A 7 43.15 -18.11 24.42
CA PRO A 7 44.07 -18.59 23.40
C PRO A 7 44.72 -17.42 22.66
N GLN A 8 46.03 -17.53 22.40
CA GLN A 8 46.77 -16.52 21.64
C GLN A 8 46.41 -16.58 20.14
N PRO A 9 46.29 -15.44 19.44
CA PRO A 9 46.09 -15.42 18.01
C PRO A 9 47.35 -15.89 17.29
N CYS A 10 47.19 -16.91 16.43
CA CYS A 10 48.22 -17.34 15.49
C CYS A 10 48.54 -16.17 14.55
N SER A 11 49.79 -15.70 14.61
CA SER A 11 50.35 -14.74 13.68
C SER A 11 50.41 -15.35 12.27
N MET A 12 49.45 -15.00 11.42
CA MET A 12 49.51 -15.26 9.98
C MET A 12 50.64 -14.39 9.40
N SER A 13 51.77 -15.02 9.08
CA SER A 13 52.86 -14.42 8.32
C SER A 13 52.37 -14.02 6.93
N GLN A 14 52.35 -12.72 6.62
CA GLN A 14 52.12 -12.21 5.27
C GLN A 14 53.32 -12.56 4.38
N ALA A 15 53.22 -13.65 3.64
CA ALA A 15 54.12 -13.96 2.54
C ALA A 15 53.72 -13.13 1.32
N ALA A 16 54.41 -12.01 1.09
CA ALA A 16 54.27 -11.19 -0.10
C ALA A 16 54.82 -11.93 -1.34
N HIS A 17 53.97 -12.72 -2.01
CA HIS A 17 54.27 -13.27 -3.33
C HIS A 17 54.25 -12.15 -4.38
N LYS A 18 55.42 -11.54 -4.60
CA LYS A 18 55.68 -10.62 -5.72
C LYS A 18 55.81 -11.43 -7.02
N GLY A 19 54.69 -11.98 -7.46
CA GLY A 19 54.58 -12.73 -8.72
C GLY A 19 54.81 -11.78 -9.89
N HIS A 20 55.96 -11.94 -10.56
CA HIS A 20 56.19 -11.40 -11.90
C HIS A 20 55.33 -12.22 -12.86
N GLY A 21 54.03 -11.89 -12.92
CA GLY A 21 53.09 -12.45 -13.89
C GLY A 21 53.43 -11.90 -15.27
N ASN A 22 53.58 -12.80 -16.25
CA ASN A 22 53.77 -12.45 -17.64
C ASN A 22 52.55 -11.67 -18.14
N ALA A 23 52.64 -10.34 -18.16
CA ALA A 23 51.56 -9.42 -18.53
C ALA A 23 50.88 -9.80 -19.87
N ALA A 24 51.64 -10.37 -20.81
CA ALA A 24 51.09 -10.87 -22.07
C ALA A 24 50.09 -12.03 -21.88
N SER A 25 50.35 -12.98 -20.98
CA SER A 25 49.46 -14.11 -20.72
C SER A 25 48.17 -13.71 -20.01
N ASP A 26 48.23 -12.70 -19.16
CA ASP A 26 47.05 -12.16 -18.46
C ASP A 26 46.11 -11.42 -19.40
N THR A 27 46.64 -10.71 -20.42
CA THR A 27 45.79 -10.06 -21.43
C THR A 27 44.99 -11.05 -22.28
N LEU A 28 45.56 -12.19 -22.64
CA LEU A 28 44.86 -13.25 -23.39
C LEU A 28 43.77 -13.92 -22.55
N ARG A 29 44.04 -14.16 -21.27
CA ARG A 29 43.04 -14.69 -20.32
C ARG A 29 41.90 -13.69 -20.10
N ALA A 30 42.21 -12.40 -19.95
CA ALA A 30 41.21 -11.36 -19.82
C ALA A 30 40.31 -11.26 -21.06
N ALA A 31 40.89 -11.27 -22.27
CA ALA A 31 40.13 -11.24 -23.52
C ALA A 31 39.21 -12.47 -23.68
N SER A 32 39.69 -13.67 -23.29
CA SER A 32 38.86 -14.88 -23.28
C SER A 32 37.69 -14.78 -22.29
N GLY A 33 37.92 -14.21 -21.11
CA GLY A 33 36.86 -13.99 -20.11
C GLY A 33 35.82 -12.98 -20.57
N GLU A 34 36.22 -11.92 -21.27
CA GLU A 34 35.27 -10.97 -21.87
C GLU A 34 34.41 -11.60 -22.96
N LYS A 35 35.00 -12.49 -23.78
CA LYS A 35 34.26 -13.21 -24.82
C LYS A 35 33.18 -14.11 -24.20
N GLN A 36 33.52 -14.85 -23.15
CA GLN A 36 32.55 -15.69 -22.42
C GLN A 36 31.41 -14.86 -21.80
N ARG A 37 31.72 -13.71 -21.19
CA ARG A 37 30.68 -12.82 -20.64
C ARG A 37 29.74 -12.29 -21.72
N LYS A 38 30.27 -11.92 -22.89
CA LYS A 38 29.47 -11.45 -24.04
C LYS A 38 28.57 -12.56 -24.59
N GLU A 39 29.07 -13.79 -24.67
CA GLU A 39 28.29 -14.95 -25.12
C GLU A 39 27.15 -15.29 -24.15
N ILE A 40 27.40 -15.29 -22.84
CA ILE A 40 26.37 -15.53 -21.81
C ILE A 40 25.31 -14.43 -21.88
N PHE A 41 25.72 -13.16 -21.96
CA PHE A 41 24.77 -12.03 -22.05
C PHE A 41 23.90 -12.11 -23.31
N ALA A 42 24.50 -12.44 -24.47
CA ALA A 42 23.77 -12.61 -25.71
C ALA A 42 22.79 -13.80 -25.66
N ALA A 43 23.16 -14.91 -25.00
CA ALA A 43 22.28 -16.06 -24.81
C ALA A 43 21.08 -15.70 -23.91
N THR A 44 21.32 -15.04 -22.77
CA THR A 44 20.24 -14.59 -21.87
C THR A 44 19.31 -13.59 -22.54
N GLN A 45 19.83 -12.70 -23.38
CA GLN A 45 19.01 -11.73 -24.11
C GLN A 45 18.10 -12.45 -25.13
N ARG A 46 18.62 -13.41 -25.88
CA ARG A 46 17.82 -14.22 -26.83
C ARG A 46 16.73 -15.04 -26.12
N GLU A 47 17.03 -15.59 -24.95
CA GLU A 47 16.06 -16.34 -24.16
C GLU A 47 14.94 -15.43 -23.63
N LYS A 48 15.28 -14.23 -23.15
CA LYS A 48 14.28 -13.21 -22.78
C LYS A 48 13.41 -12.81 -23.95
N ASP A 49 14.01 -12.55 -25.12
CA ASP A 49 13.26 -12.17 -26.31
C ASP A 49 12.33 -13.31 -26.78
N ARG A 50 12.78 -14.56 -26.67
CA ARG A 50 11.95 -15.76 -26.95
C ARG A 50 10.77 -15.85 -25.98
N LEU A 51 11.01 -15.72 -24.67
CA LEU A 51 9.97 -15.70 -23.64
C LEU A 51 8.99 -14.55 -23.85
N MET A 52 9.46 -13.37 -24.25
CA MET A 52 8.59 -12.23 -24.59
C MET A 52 7.71 -12.52 -25.82
N GLN A 53 8.26 -13.16 -26.85
CA GLN A 53 7.47 -13.56 -28.04
C GLN A 53 6.48 -14.68 -27.73
N GLU A 54 6.85 -15.62 -26.86
CA GLU A 54 5.95 -16.70 -26.44
C GLU A 54 4.84 -16.14 -25.56
N THR A 55 5.20 -15.33 -24.56
CA THR A 55 4.21 -14.65 -23.71
C THR A 55 3.36 -13.66 -24.49
N SER A 56 3.84 -12.98 -25.53
CA SER A 56 2.99 -12.09 -26.34
C SER A 56 1.96 -12.86 -27.18
N LYS A 57 2.27 -14.08 -27.62
CA LYS A 57 1.31 -14.97 -28.30
C LYS A 57 0.21 -15.48 -27.35
N TYR A 58 0.56 -15.76 -26.09
CA TYR A 58 -0.40 -16.25 -25.08
C TYR A 58 -1.08 -15.13 -24.27
N ARG A 59 -0.50 -13.94 -24.23
CA ARG A 59 -1.09 -12.71 -23.69
C ARG A 59 -2.08 -12.19 -24.72
N LEU A 60 -3.12 -13.00 -24.93
CA LEU A 60 -4.42 -12.71 -25.53
C LEU A 60 -4.57 -11.21 -25.86
N GLN A 61 -4.48 -10.88 -27.15
CA GLN A 61 -4.96 -9.59 -27.67
C GLN A 61 -6.42 -9.32 -27.25
N ASP A 62 -7.16 -10.38 -26.91
CA ASP A 62 -8.49 -10.35 -26.33
C ASP A 62 -8.60 -9.81 -24.89
N GLY A 63 -7.55 -9.85 -24.07
CA GLY A 63 -7.66 -9.54 -22.64
C GLY A 63 -7.80 -8.05 -22.34
N VAL A 64 -7.20 -7.19 -23.14
CA VAL A 64 -7.35 -5.73 -22.98
C VAL A 64 -8.60 -5.26 -23.74
N GLN A 65 -8.89 -5.83 -24.91
CA GLN A 65 -10.02 -5.44 -25.73
C GLN A 65 -11.39 -5.87 -25.17
N ARG A 66 -11.48 -7.03 -24.48
CA ARG A 66 -12.75 -7.49 -23.87
C ARG A 66 -13.16 -6.73 -22.61
N PHE A 67 -12.21 -6.05 -21.95
CA PHE A 67 -12.51 -5.28 -20.75
C PHE A 67 -12.46 -3.75 -20.96
N SER A 68 -11.97 -3.27 -22.11
CA SER A 68 -12.01 -1.84 -22.47
C SER A 68 -13.20 -1.43 -23.35
N SER A 69 -13.74 -2.35 -24.17
CA SER A 69 -14.85 -2.02 -25.08
C SER A 69 -16.16 -1.75 -24.34
N SER A 70 -16.45 -2.49 -23.26
CA SER A 70 -17.70 -2.30 -22.51
C SER A 70 -17.76 -1.00 -21.71
N SER A 71 -16.63 -0.38 -21.33
CA SER A 71 -16.63 0.88 -20.57
C SER A 71 -16.61 2.12 -21.48
N CYS A 72 -16.05 2.01 -22.69
CA CYS A 72 -15.89 3.17 -23.56
C CYS A 72 -17.22 3.60 -24.21
N SER A 73 -18.08 2.64 -24.60
CA SER A 73 -19.38 2.92 -25.21
C SER A 73 -20.36 3.59 -24.25
N ALA A 74 -20.39 3.12 -23.00
CA ALA A 74 -21.22 3.66 -21.94
C ALA A 74 -20.78 5.08 -21.54
N ASP A 75 -19.47 5.32 -21.46
CA ASP A 75 -18.92 6.65 -21.18
C ASP A 75 -19.21 7.63 -22.33
N ALA A 76 -19.02 7.22 -23.58
CA ALA A 76 -19.33 8.04 -24.76
C ALA A 76 -20.81 8.42 -24.84
N LEU A 77 -21.71 7.47 -24.55
CA LEU A 77 -23.15 7.74 -24.49
C LEU A 77 -23.47 8.71 -23.35
N SER A 78 -22.90 8.50 -22.16
CA SER A 78 -23.16 9.34 -20.97
C SER A 78 -22.72 10.78 -21.19
N GLN A 79 -21.55 11.00 -21.80
CA GLN A 79 -21.03 12.34 -22.15
C GLN A 79 -21.93 13.03 -23.18
N ARG A 80 -22.45 12.28 -24.16
CA ARG A 80 -23.39 12.81 -25.16
C ARG A 80 -24.78 13.05 -24.57
N THR A 81 -25.20 12.39 -23.48
CA THR A 81 -26.57 12.47 -22.93
C THR A 81 -26.70 13.18 -21.58
N VAL A 82 -25.76 14.06 -21.20
CA VAL A 82 -25.89 14.82 -19.95
C VAL A 82 -27.00 15.88 -20.08
N GLY A 83 -28.14 15.67 -19.39
CA GLY A 83 -29.26 16.62 -19.33
C GLY A 83 -30.64 15.94 -19.44
N LEU A 84 -31.72 16.73 -19.37
CA LEU A 84 -33.08 16.24 -19.64
C LEU A 84 -33.21 15.99 -21.16
N VAL A 85 -32.91 14.77 -21.59
CA VAL A 85 -33.12 14.33 -22.98
C VAL A 85 -34.45 13.58 -23.10
N SER A 86 -35.12 13.76 -24.24
CA SER A 86 -36.33 13.00 -24.52
C SER A 86 -35.99 11.52 -24.77
N LYS A 87 -36.95 10.61 -24.54
CA LYS A 87 -36.77 9.18 -24.81
C LYS A 87 -36.38 8.90 -26.27
N ALA A 88 -36.91 9.70 -27.20
CA ALA A 88 -36.60 9.59 -28.63
C ALA A 88 -35.14 9.97 -28.93
N GLU A 89 -34.62 11.03 -28.32
CA GLU A 89 -33.22 11.43 -28.49
C GLU A 89 -32.23 10.44 -27.88
N PHE A 90 -32.58 9.85 -26.74
CA PHE A 90 -31.73 8.82 -26.13
C PHE A 90 -31.62 7.57 -27.02
N ALA A 91 -32.74 7.12 -27.60
CA ALA A 91 -32.75 6.00 -28.53
C ALA A 91 -31.94 6.30 -29.80
N ARG A 92 -32.03 7.54 -30.31
CA ARG A 92 -31.25 7.98 -31.49
C ARG A 92 -29.75 8.00 -31.19
N ARG A 93 -29.33 8.59 -30.07
CA ARG A 93 -27.91 8.67 -29.67
C ARG A 93 -27.30 7.30 -29.37
N ARG A 94 -28.09 6.37 -28.84
CA ARG A 94 -27.64 4.98 -28.63
C ARG A 94 -27.40 4.26 -29.95
N ALA A 95 -28.34 4.37 -30.90
CA ALA A 95 -28.17 3.78 -32.23
C ALA A 95 -26.99 4.39 -33.00
N GLU A 96 -26.73 5.69 -32.85
CA GLU A 96 -25.58 6.37 -33.44
C GLU A 96 -24.24 5.84 -32.87
N VAL A 97 -24.13 5.63 -31.56
CA VAL A 97 -22.90 5.08 -30.93
C VAL A 97 -22.67 3.61 -31.33
N GLU A 98 -23.71 2.79 -31.33
CA GLU A 98 -23.61 1.38 -31.76
C GLU A 98 -23.22 1.27 -33.25
N ALA A 99 -23.72 2.17 -34.11
CA ALA A 99 -23.35 2.23 -35.53
C ALA A 99 -21.91 2.77 -35.77
N GLU A 100 -21.45 3.74 -34.97
CA GLU A 100 -20.05 4.22 -35.00
C GLU A 100 -19.07 3.12 -34.58
N GLU A 101 -19.45 2.27 -33.62
CA GLU A 101 -18.65 1.11 -33.21
C GLU A 101 -18.64 0.00 -34.26
N GLU A 102 -19.80 -0.34 -34.84
CA GLU A 102 -19.91 -1.39 -35.85
C GLU A 102 -19.23 -1.01 -37.18
N SER A 103 -19.25 0.28 -37.54
CA SER A 103 -18.56 0.75 -38.75
C SER A 103 -17.03 0.81 -38.62
N GLY A 104 -16.47 0.56 -37.42
CA GLY A 104 -15.02 0.60 -37.18
C GLY A 104 -14.38 1.95 -37.51
N ALA A 105 -15.20 2.98 -37.75
CA ALA A 105 -14.79 4.33 -38.05
C ALA A 105 -14.53 5.04 -36.72
N ALA A 106 -13.50 4.57 -36.00
CA ALA A 106 -12.81 5.41 -35.05
C ALA A 106 -12.34 6.66 -35.81
N GLY A 107 -13.10 7.74 -35.69
CA GLY A 107 -12.76 9.01 -36.32
C GLY A 107 -11.36 9.46 -35.91
N PRO A 108 -10.61 10.10 -36.83
CA PRO A 108 -9.26 10.60 -36.57
C PRO A 108 -9.36 11.84 -35.66
N ALA A 109 -9.41 11.65 -34.34
CA ALA A 109 -9.44 12.77 -33.40
C ALA A 109 -8.68 12.52 -32.08
N VAL A 110 -7.91 11.42 -31.98
CA VAL A 110 -7.02 11.16 -30.82
C VAL A 110 -5.56 10.90 -31.24
N GLU A 111 -5.24 10.89 -32.54
CA GLU A 111 -3.85 10.75 -32.99
C GLU A 111 -3.04 12.06 -32.96
N GLU A 112 -3.66 13.24 -32.79
CA GLU A 112 -2.91 14.50 -32.71
C GLU A 112 -2.43 14.84 -31.27
N SER A 113 -2.92 14.14 -30.25
CA SER A 113 -2.43 14.28 -28.86
C SER A 113 -1.39 13.25 -28.45
N ALA A 114 -1.16 12.20 -29.25
CA ALA A 114 -0.11 11.20 -29.00
C ALA A 114 1.24 11.59 -29.64
N ALA A 115 1.23 12.28 -30.80
CA ALA A 115 2.45 12.75 -31.45
C ALA A 115 3.08 14.00 -30.77
N ALA A 116 2.32 14.73 -29.95
CA ALA A 116 2.81 15.91 -29.23
C ALA A 116 3.45 15.59 -27.86
N GLU A 117 3.29 14.38 -27.32
CA GLU A 117 3.95 13.96 -26.08
C GLU A 117 5.33 13.32 -26.31
N GLU A 118 5.54 12.62 -27.43
CA GLU A 118 6.84 12.00 -27.74
C GLU A 118 7.95 13.03 -28.00
N ALA A 119 7.61 14.25 -28.43
CA ALA A 119 8.59 15.32 -28.64
C ALA A 119 9.05 16.05 -27.35
N LYS A 120 8.38 15.83 -26.21
CA LYS A 120 8.78 16.41 -24.90
C LYS A 120 9.66 15.49 -24.06
N GLU A 121 9.65 14.18 -24.31
CA GLU A 121 10.44 13.22 -23.50
C GLU A 121 11.92 13.14 -23.92
N GLU A 122 12.28 13.56 -25.14
CA GLU A 122 13.66 13.50 -25.63
C GLU A 122 14.56 14.66 -25.12
N LYS A 123 13.97 15.79 -24.70
CA LYS A 123 14.72 16.95 -24.21
C LYS A 123 15.10 16.88 -22.72
N GLU A 124 14.46 16.05 -21.90
CA GLU A 124 14.85 15.87 -20.48
C GLU A 124 15.96 14.82 -20.26
N LYS A 125 16.13 13.87 -21.19
CA LYS A 125 17.14 12.80 -21.07
C LYS A 125 18.59 13.30 -21.28
N LYS A 126 18.80 14.49 -21.86
CA LYS A 126 20.14 15.11 -22.02
C LYS A 126 20.61 15.97 -20.83
N LYS A 127 19.73 16.41 -19.92
CA LYS A 127 20.13 17.21 -18.73
C LYS A 127 20.45 16.38 -17.48
N LYS A 128 20.05 15.10 -17.42
CA LYS A 128 20.30 14.22 -16.26
C LYS A 128 21.59 13.40 -16.33
N LYS A 129 22.29 13.38 -17.49
CA LYS A 129 23.55 12.63 -17.68
C LYS A 129 24.80 13.37 -17.16
N LYS A 130 24.72 14.65 -16.81
CA LYS A 130 25.86 15.45 -16.31
C LYS A 130 25.91 15.61 -14.77
N LYS A 131 25.00 14.97 -14.02
CA LYS A 131 24.94 15.03 -12.55
C LYS A 131 24.93 13.65 -11.88
N LYS A 132 25.50 12.63 -12.53
CA LYS A 132 25.69 11.28 -11.96
C LYS A 132 27.15 10.79 -12.04
N GLU A 133 28.11 11.71 -12.07
CA GLU A 133 29.55 11.41 -11.95
C GLU A 133 30.16 11.86 -10.61
N ARG A 134 29.33 12.32 -9.66
CA ARG A 134 29.78 12.68 -8.31
C ARG A 134 28.72 12.32 -7.27
N THR A 135 28.47 11.03 -7.08
CA THR A 135 28.01 10.48 -5.79
C THR A 135 28.03 8.96 -5.84
N GLY A 136 28.94 8.37 -5.07
CA GLY A 136 28.68 7.11 -4.37
C GLY A 136 29.11 5.84 -5.08
N SER A 137 30.40 5.54 -5.04
CA SER A 137 30.87 4.17 -4.88
C SER A 137 30.33 3.63 -3.54
N LEU A 138 29.19 2.95 -3.58
CA LEU A 138 28.81 2.04 -2.51
C LEU A 138 29.07 0.62 -3.02
N SER A 139 30.30 0.21 -2.76
CA SER A 139 30.78 -1.16 -2.81
C SER A 139 29.91 -2.00 -1.86
N PHE A 140 29.18 -2.97 -2.42
CA PHE A 140 28.72 -4.12 -1.66
C PHE A 140 29.91 -5.08 -1.59
N GLU A 141 30.68 -4.91 -0.53
CA GLU A 141 31.60 -5.91 -0.02
C GLU A 141 30.72 -7.06 0.47
N VAL A 142 30.65 -8.10 -0.36
CA VAL A 142 30.12 -9.41 0.02
C VAL A 142 31.22 -10.08 0.82
N ASP A 143 31.24 -9.83 2.13
CA ASP A 143 32.01 -10.62 3.07
C ASP A 143 31.16 -11.86 3.39
N GLU A 144 31.42 -12.87 2.58
CA GLU A 144 31.10 -14.26 2.80
C GLU A 144 32.12 -14.78 3.83
N ASP A 145 31.66 -15.04 5.06
CA ASP A 145 31.95 -16.24 5.88
C ASP A 145 31.89 -15.92 7.39
N GLY A 146 31.03 -16.62 8.12
CA GLY A 146 30.83 -16.33 9.55
C GLY A 146 29.72 -17.15 10.20
N GLU A 147 29.86 -18.47 10.18
CA GLU A 147 29.21 -19.39 11.12
C GLU A 147 29.53 -18.99 12.57
N GLY A 148 28.54 -19.03 13.47
CA GLY A 148 28.78 -18.74 14.88
C GLY A 148 27.54 -18.48 15.73
N GLU A 149 26.71 -19.51 15.87
CA GLU A 149 26.01 -19.92 17.09
C GLU A 149 26.20 -19.04 18.36
N SER A 150 25.11 -18.48 18.90
CA SER A 150 24.97 -18.32 20.35
C SER A 150 23.50 -18.18 20.78
N GLU A 151 23.04 -19.24 21.44
CA GLU A 151 22.01 -19.18 22.48
C GLU A 151 22.37 -18.15 23.56
N ALA A 152 21.41 -17.33 23.99
CA ALA A 152 21.24 -17.00 25.40
C ALA A 152 19.87 -16.33 25.62
N ALA A 153 19.05 -17.03 26.40
CA ALA A 153 17.74 -16.62 26.85
C ALA A 153 17.76 -15.34 27.71
N LEU A 154 16.80 -14.44 27.48
CA LEU A 154 16.39 -13.45 28.49
C LEU A 154 14.88 -13.51 28.71
N VAL A 155 14.53 -13.95 29.92
CA VAL A 155 13.21 -14.18 30.47
C VAL A 155 12.47 -12.86 30.78
N PRO A 156 11.16 -12.75 30.50
CA PRO A 156 10.36 -11.56 30.79
C PRO A 156 9.98 -11.45 32.28
N LYS A 157 10.08 -10.24 32.85
CA LYS A 157 9.51 -9.90 34.18
C LYS A 157 8.20 -9.12 34.03
N ARG A 158 7.13 -9.61 34.66
CA ARG A 158 5.90 -8.89 35.06
C ARG A 158 5.54 -9.33 36.50
N PRO A 159 4.46 -8.83 37.13
CA PRO A 159 4.19 -7.46 37.57
C PRO A 159 3.85 -7.43 39.09
N LYS A 160 4.17 -6.36 39.83
CA LYS A 160 3.65 -6.17 41.20
C LYS A 160 3.44 -4.69 41.51
N LYS A 161 2.17 -4.31 41.68
CA LYS A 161 1.60 -3.43 42.72
C LYS A 161 0.37 -2.70 42.19
N ASN A 162 -0.80 -3.20 42.59
CA ASN A 162 -1.94 -2.34 42.89
C ASN A 162 -1.79 -1.94 44.37
N PRO A 163 -1.92 -0.64 44.68
CA PRO A 163 -2.63 -0.26 45.90
C PRO A 163 -3.75 0.71 45.55
N SER A 164 -4.96 0.27 45.91
CA SER A 164 -6.12 1.05 46.35
C SER A 164 -5.93 2.57 46.32
N VAL A 165 -6.63 3.24 45.41
CA VAL A 165 -6.87 4.68 45.49
C VAL A 165 -8.25 4.85 46.13
N ASP A 166 -8.26 5.48 47.31
CA ASP A 166 -9.42 5.72 48.16
C ASP A 166 -10.46 6.63 47.47
N PRO A 167 -11.76 6.29 47.53
CA PRO A 167 -12.86 7.07 46.96
C PRO A 167 -13.35 8.23 47.86
N ASP A 168 -12.49 8.86 48.67
CA ASP A 168 -12.86 9.95 49.61
C ASP A 168 -12.40 11.35 49.15
N SER A 169 -12.22 11.56 47.84
CA SER A 169 -11.93 12.89 47.25
C SER A 169 -12.95 13.31 46.21
N ILE A 170 -14.23 13.11 46.50
CA ILE A 170 -15.30 13.91 45.91
C ILE A 170 -15.88 14.78 47.03
N PRO A 171 -15.47 16.05 47.14
CA PRO A 171 -16.14 16.98 48.03
C PRO A 171 -17.58 17.21 47.54
N ASP A 172 -18.52 16.80 48.39
CA ASP A 172 -19.94 17.14 48.36
C ASP A 172 -20.13 18.67 48.20
N LEU A 173 -20.56 19.09 47.02
CA LEU A 173 -21.03 20.45 46.72
C LEU A 173 -22.53 20.44 46.46
N ALA A 174 -23.27 19.76 47.33
CA ALA A 174 -24.73 19.84 47.42
C ALA A 174 -25.13 20.45 48.77
N LYS A 175 -25.21 21.79 48.82
CA LYS A 175 -26.07 22.58 49.73
C LYS A 175 -26.10 24.02 49.21
N GLU A 176 -27.18 24.39 48.54
CA GLU A 176 -28.25 25.22 49.11
C GLU A 176 -27.77 26.62 49.55
N ALA A 177 -28.09 27.64 48.75
CA ALA A 177 -28.56 28.95 49.23
C ALA A 177 -29.00 29.84 48.04
N SER A 178 -30.31 29.88 47.83
CA SER A 178 -31.13 31.09 47.67
C SER A 178 -30.51 32.41 47.14
N LYS A 179 -31.07 32.86 46.01
CA LYS A 179 -31.83 34.12 45.86
C LYS A 179 -31.09 35.47 46.03
N ALA A 180 -30.83 36.16 44.91
CA ALA A 180 -31.15 37.59 44.70
C ALA A 180 -30.88 38.03 43.25
N GLU A 181 -31.77 38.89 42.75
CA GLU A 181 -31.84 39.60 41.46
C GLU A 181 -30.58 40.48 41.20
N ALA A 182 -30.23 41.03 40.03
CA ALA A 182 -31.00 41.56 38.91
C ALA A 182 -30.05 41.82 37.70
N GLU A 183 -30.66 42.05 36.52
CA GLU A 183 -30.19 43.00 35.49
C GLU A 183 -28.80 42.72 34.86
N THR A 184 -28.67 42.21 33.64
CA THR A 184 -28.85 42.98 32.39
C THR A 184 -28.75 41.99 31.21
N LEU A 185 -29.69 42.04 30.27
CA LEU A 185 -29.70 41.21 29.06
C LEU A 185 -28.82 41.84 27.96
N PRO A 186 -27.76 41.16 27.47
CA PRO A 186 -27.33 41.28 26.08
C PRO A 186 -27.97 40.19 25.22
N ALA A 187 -28.27 40.56 23.98
CA ALA A 187 -29.10 39.86 23.00
C ALA A 187 -28.81 38.35 22.81
N PRO A 188 -29.84 37.54 22.47
CA PRO A 188 -29.66 36.13 22.15
C PRO A 188 -28.84 35.98 20.86
N ALA A 189 -27.61 35.47 21.01
CA ALA A 189 -26.84 34.97 19.88
C ALA A 189 -27.65 33.87 19.16
N PRO A 190 -27.67 33.85 17.81
CA PRO A 190 -28.43 32.88 17.04
C PRO A 190 -27.96 31.47 17.39
N ALA A 191 -28.91 30.62 17.77
CA ALA A 191 -28.69 29.21 18.03
C ALA A 191 -27.87 28.57 16.88
N PRO A 192 -26.79 27.83 17.16
CA PRO A 192 -26.09 27.10 16.12
C PRO A 192 -27.07 26.13 15.47
N ALA A 193 -27.23 26.28 14.16
CA ALA A 193 -28.10 25.44 13.34
C ALA A 193 -27.84 23.95 13.65
N PRO A 194 -28.89 23.11 13.73
CA PRO A 194 -28.72 21.69 13.97
C PRO A 194 -27.79 21.12 12.91
N ALA A 195 -26.62 20.65 13.37
CA ALA A 195 -25.66 19.95 12.52
C ALA A 195 -26.43 18.90 11.73
N SER A 196 -26.46 19.07 10.41
CA SER A 196 -27.16 18.20 9.49
C SER A 196 -26.86 16.76 9.85
N ALA A 197 -27.89 15.98 10.19
CA ALA A 197 -27.77 14.54 10.33
C ALA A 197 -27.14 14.02 9.04
N VAL A 198 -25.85 13.70 9.13
CA VAL A 198 -25.10 13.14 8.00
C VAL A 198 -25.78 11.82 7.72
N GLU A 199 -26.58 11.78 6.65
CA GLU A 199 -27.15 10.54 6.16
C GLU A 199 -25.99 9.58 5.92
N MET A 200 -25.85 8.61 6.83
CA MET A 200 -24.84 7.57 6.71
C MET A 200 -25.12 6.82 5.42
N SER A 201 -24.27 7.03 4.43
CA SER A 201 -24.37 6.41 3.11
C SER A 201 -24.46 4.90 3.28
N LYS A 202 -25.63 4.34 2.97
CA LYS A 202 -25.85 2.90 2.96
C LYS A 202 -24.82 2.23 2.06
N LEU A 203 -24.31 1.08 2.48
CA LEU A 203 -23.42 0.24 1.69
C LEU A 203 -23.98 0.03 0.27
N PRO A 204 -23.17 0.23 -0.78
CA PRO A 204 -23.62 -0.05 -2.13
C PRO A 204 -23.98 -1.53 -2.27
N VAL A 205 -25.03 -1.81 -3.05
CA VAL A 205 -25.48 -3.18 -3.32
C VAL A 205 -24.35 -3.96 -3.99
N GLY A 206 -24.00 -5.13 -3.44
CA GLY A 206 -22.96 -6.02 -3.98
C GLY A 206 -21.59 -5.93 -3.29
N TYR A 207 -21.45 -5.16 -2.21
CA TYR A 207 -20.23 -5.18 -1.39
C TYR A 207 -20.18 -6.45 -0.54
N THR A 208 -19.20 -7.31 -0.81
CA THR A 208 -18.96 -8.58 -0.10
C THR A 208 -17.70 -8.53 0.77
N CYS A 209 -16.97 -7.41 0.79
CA CYS A 209 -15.72 -7.26 1.52
C CYS A 209 -15.91 -7.21 3.04
N ILE A 210 -17.11 -6.89 3.52
CA ILE A 210 -17.48 -6.91 4.94
C ILE A 210 -18.66 -7.86 5.10
N LYS A 211 -18.49 -8.90 5.92
CA LYS A 211 -19.52 -9.89 6.22
C LYS A 211 -19.93 -9.75 7.68
N PRO A 212 -21.22 -9.61 8.01
CA PRO A 212 -21.67 -9.67 9.39
C PRO A 212 -21.47 -11.09 9.93
N VAL A 213 -20.94 -11.19 11.15
CA VAL A 213 -20.70 -12.46 11.87
C VAL A 213 -21.18 -12.28 13.31
N ASP A 214 -21.53 -13.35 14.01
CA ASP A 214 -22.00 -13.26 15.39
C ASP A 214 -21.00 -12.50 16.29
N GLY A 215 -21.47 -11.39 16.86
CA GLY A 215 -20.67 -10.50 17.70
C GLY A 215 -19.71 -9.57 16.96
N GLY A 216 -19.81 -9.41 15.63
CA GLY A 216 -18.98 -8.46 14.89
C GLY A 216 -19.06 -8.56 13.37
N PHE A 217 -17.93 -8.35 12.72
CA PHE A 217 -17.79 -8.33 11.26
C PHE A 217 -16.50 -9.02 10.84
N GLU A 218 -16.52 -9.74 9.73
CA GLU A 218 -15.33 -10.20 9.04
C GLU A 218 -15.04 -9.31 7.83
N VAL A 219 -13.82 -8.80 7.75
CA VAL A 219 -13.37 -7.95 6.64
C VAL A 219 -12.28 -8.66 5.86
N ALA A 220 -12.45 -8.75 4.54
CA ALA A 220 -11.45 -9.25 3.61
C ALA A 220 -10.48 -8.11 3.24
N LEU A 221 -9.22 -8.25 3.66
CA LEU A 221 -8.17 -7.27 3.44
C LEU A 221 -7.12 -7.83 2.47
N GLU A 222 -6.61 -6.98 1.59
CA GLU A 222 -5.42 -7.25 0.80
C GLU A 222 -4.30 -6.34 1.30
N VAL A 223 -3.27 -6.91 1.89
CA VAL A 223 -2.24 -6.20 2.63
C VAL A 223 -0.93 -6.26 1.86
N MET A 224 -0.44 -5.09 1.46
CA MET A 224 0.88 -4.90 0.88
C MET A 224 1.81 -4.37 1.99
N SER A 225 2.74 -5.22 2.45
CA SER A 225 3.75 -4.79 3.42
C SER A 225 4.95 -4.20 2.70
N THR A 226 5.31 -2.97 3.06
CA THR A 226 6.44 -2.29 2.42
C THR A 226 7.19 -1.46 3.46
N ALA A 227 8.46 -1.79 3.69
CA ALA A 227 9.32 -1.06 4.63
C ALA A 227 9.57 0.40 4.19
N SER A 228 9.52 0.68 2.88
CA SER A 228 9.69 2.01 2.31
C SER A 228 8.40 2.85 2.29
N ALA A 229 7.26 2.31 2.72
CA ALA A 229 6.03 3.09 2.77
C ALA A 229 6.16 4.22 3.82
N PRO A 230 5.73 5.46 3.49
CA PRO A 230 5.85 6.58 4.43
C PRO A 230 4.99 6.38 5.69
N ARG A 231 3.80 5.78 5.51
CA ARG A 231 2.81 5.49 6.56
C ARG A 231 1.88 4.35 6.14
N THR A 232 1.26 3.70 7.12
CA THR A 232 0.16 2.75 6.88
C THR A 232 -1.08 3.49 6.40
N ARG A 233 -1.73 3.00 5.35
CA ARG A 233 -2.88 3.65 4.72
C ARG A 233 -3.80 2.67 4.00
N VAL A 234 -5.07 3.06 3.88
CA VAL A 234 -6.01 2.41 2.94
C VAL A 234 -5.68 2.91 1.53
N SER A 235 -5.33 1.99 0.63
CA SER A 235 -4.95 2.31 -0.76
C SER A 235 -6.16 2.37 -1.68
N SER A 236 -7.04 1.38 -1.58
CA SER A 236 -8.25 1.26 -2.38
C SER A 236 -9.30 0.45 -1.65
N ILE A 237 -10.57 0.74 -1.94
CA ILE A 237 -11.72 0.01 -1.41
C ILE A 237 -12.49 -0.52 -2.61
N SER A 238 -12.53 -1.85 -2.77
CA SER A 238 -13.30 -2.52 -3.80
C SER A 238 -14.55 -3.19 -3.21
N SER A 239 -15.40 -3.76 -4.05
CA SER A 239 -16.56 -4.56 -3.62
C SER A 239 -16.16 -5.81 -2.83
N HIS A 240 -15.02 -6.42 -3.12
CA HIS A 240 -14.63 -7.73 -2.59
C HIS A 240 -13.52 -7.66 -1.54
N THR A 241 -12.64 -6.67 -1.64
CA THR A 241 -11.47 -6.52 -0.76
C THR A 241 -11.18 -5.05 -0.45
N VAL A 242 -10.62 -4.81 0.73
CA VAL A 242 -10.03 -3.52 1.09
C VAL A 242 -8.51 -3.66 0.98
N SER A 243 -7.88 -2.90 0.08
CA SER A 243 -6.43 -2.96 -0.10
C SER A 243 -5.74 -1.94 0.80
N LEU A 244 -4.79 -2.39 1.62
CA LEU A 244 -4.01 -1.58 2.55
C LEU A 244 -2.52 -1.67 2.25
N VAL A 245 -1.83 -0.56 2.40
CA VAL A 245 -0.37 -0.52 2.44
C VAL A 245 0.05 -0.36 3.89
N VAL A 246 0.86 -1.27 4.41
CA VAL A 246 1.34 -1.25 5.79
C VAL A 246 2.83 -0.94 5.80
N LYS A 247 3.22 0.06 6.60
CA LYS A 247 4.62 0.42 6.82
C LYS A 247 5.25 -0.60 7.76
N GLY A 248 5.97 -1.57 7.24
CA GLY A 248 6.63 -2.59 8.05
C GLY A 248 7.10 -3.75 7.20
N THR A 249 7.92 -4.62 7.80
CA THR A 249 8.31 -5.87 7.15
C THR A 249 7.35 -6.99 7.52
N GLU A 250 7.17 -7.95 6.62
CA GLU A 250 6.45 -9.19 6.91
C GLU A 250 7.17 -10.09 7.93
N ARG A 251 8.48 -9.88 8.11
CA ARG A 251 9.29 -10.66 9.04
C ARG A 251 8.90 -10.36 10.48
N GLY A 252 8.75 -11.41 11.29
CA GLY A 252 8.44 -11.28 12.73
C GLY A 252 7.01 -10.83 13.06
N GLY A 253 6.11 -10.71 12.07
CA GLY A 253 4.71 -10.32 12.33
C GLY A 253 4.51 -8.84 12.68
N GLU A 254 5.53 -8.01 12.50
CA GLU A 254 5.46 -6.55 12.73
C GLU A 254 4.38 -5.90 11.85
N ALA A 255 4.30 -6.27 10.57
CA ALA A 255 3.23 -5.77 9.70
C ALA A 255 1.82 -6.14 10.21
N ASN A 256 1.66 -7.30 10.86
CA ASN A 256 0.36 -7.74 11.39
C ASN A 256 -0.03 -6.92 12.63
N SER A 257 0.92 -6.63 13.53
CA SER A 257 0.64 -5.82 14.72
C SER A 257 0.31 -4.37 14.34
N LEU A 258 1.04 -3.80 13.37
CA LEU A 258 0.77 -2.47 12.84
C LEU A 258 -0.56 -2.39 12.09
N LEU A 259 -0.92 -3.43 11.33
CA LEU A 259 -2.23 -3.54 10.68
C LEU A 259 -3.36 -3.52 11.72
N VAL A 260 -3.28 -4.35 12.77
CA VAL A 260 -4.30 -4.41 13.82
C VAL A 260 -4.40 -3.07 14.56
N SER A 261 -3.27 -2.45 14.90
CA SER A 261 -3.23 -1.13 15.54
C SER A 261 -3.88 -0.05 14.66
N PHE A 262 -3.55 -0.03 13.37
CA PHE A 262 -4.14 0.89 12.40
C PHE A 262 -5.67 0.70 12.28
N MET A 263 -6.12 -0.55 12.13
CA MET A 263 -7.54 -0.87 12.03
C MET A 263 -8.32 -0.44 13.28
N ARG A 264 -7.76 -0.67 14.48
CA ARG A 264 -8.38 -0.18 15.73
C ARG A 264 -8.47 1.35 15.72
N SER A 265 -7.40 2.04 15.36
CA SER A 265 -7.39 3.51 15.29
C SER A 265 -8.43 4.08 14.32
N VAL A 266 -8.58 3.48 13.13
CA VAL A 266 -9.56 3.93 12.13
C VAL A 266 -11.00 3.66 12.56
N LEU A 267 -11.23 2.53 13.24
CA LEU A 267 -12.58 2.03 13.49
C LEU A 267 -13.17 2.43 14.83
N GLY A 268 -12.49 3.21 15.67
CA GLY A 268 -13.07 3.68 16.94
C GLY A 268 -12.13 3.64 18.14
N GLY A 269 -10.85 3.31 17.94
CA GLY A 269 -9.84 3.32 18.98
C GLY A 269 -9.84 2.04 19.84
N PRO A 270 -9.61 2.16 21.16
CA PRO A 270 -9.32 1.01 22.03
C PRO A 270 -10.52 0.12 22.34
N SER A 271 -11.75 0.59 22.13
CA SER A 271 -12.97 -0.21 22.31
C SER A 271 -13.15 -1.28 21.23
N VAL A 272 -12.48 -1.11 20.08
CA VAL A 272 -12.58 -2.03 18.96
C VAL A 272 -11.58 -3.17 19.14
N SER A 273 -12.11 -4.39 19.17
CA SER A 273 -11.30 -5.60 19.04
C SER A 273 -11.10 -5.91 17.56
N CYS A 274 -9.88 -6.31 17.21
CA CYS A 274 -9.49 -6.56 15.83
C CYS A 274 -8.46 -7.69 15.85
N ASP A 275 -8.81 -8.81 15.22
CA ASP A 275 -8.05 -10.05 15.23
C ASP A 275 -7.96 -10.63 13.83
N ILE A 276 -6.77 -11.05 13.41
CA ILE A 276 -6.55 -11.68 12.11
C ILE A 276 -6.94 -13.15 12.23
N LEU A 277 -8.01 -13.58 11.54
CA LEU A 277 -8.48 -14.97 11.56
C LEU A 277 -7.71 -15.85 10.56
N ARG A 278 -7.41 -15.31 9.39
CA ARG A 278 -6.76 -16.04 8.28
C ARG A 278 -5.74 -15.16 7.57
N GLY A 279 -4.73 -15.80 6.96
CA GLY A 279 -3.75 -15.11 6.13
C GLY A 279 -2.62 -14.42 6.90
N HIS A 280 -2.21 -14.90 8.08
CA HIS A 280 -1.11 -14.30 8.83
C HIS A 280 0.18 -14.12 8.01
N ARG A 281 0.46 -15.07 7.11
CA ARG A 281 1.63 -15.06 6.19
C ARG A 281 1.26 -14.77 4.73
N ALA A 282 -0.01 -14.50 4.44
CA ALA A 282 -0.48 -14.21 3.09
C ALA A 282 -0.77 -12.70 2.96
N PRO A 283 -0.70 -12.14 1.73
CA PRO A 283 -1.11 -10.77 1.48
C PRO A 283 -2.62 -10.61 1.70
N VAL A 284 -3.43 -11.59 1.33
CA VAL A 284 -4.87 -11.59 1.58
C VAL A 284 -5.16 -12.12 2.98
N LYS A 285 -5.86 -11.32 3.79
CA LYS A 285 -6.16 -11.61 5.19
C LYS A 285 -7.66 -11.47 5.45
N THR A 286 -8.17 -12.29 6.36
CA THR A 286 -9.52 -12.14 6.90
C THR A 286 -9.40 -11.66 8.34
N VAL A 287 -9.98 -10.50 8.62
CA VAL A 287 -9.87 -9.85 9.94
C VAL A 287 -11.25 -9.77 10.58
N ARG A 288 -11.37 -10.29 11.80
CA ARG A 288 -12.57 -10.15 12.62
C ARG A 288 -12.49 -8.85 13.40
N ILE A 289 -13.59 -8.11 13.40
CA ILE A 289 -13.73 -6.81 14.03
C ILE A 289 -14.96 -6.87 14.90
N ALA A 290 -14.84 -6.55 16.18
CA ALA A 290 -15.96 -6.49 17.11
C ALA A 290 -15.89 -5.24 17.99
N GLY A 291 -17.05 -4.79 18.50
CA GLY A 291 -17.15 -3.57 19.29
C GLY A 291 -17.21 -2.27 18.47
N VAL A 292 -17.70 -2.33 17.22
CA VAL A 292 -17.92 -1.12 16.41
C VAL A 292 -19.39 -0.72 16.46
N ASP A 293 -19.65 0.48 16.96
CA ASP A 293 -21.00 1.07 16.98
C ASP A 293 -21.43 1.51 15.58
N GLY A 294 -22.69 1.25 15.23
CA GLY A 294 -23.30 1.69 13.96
C GLY A 294 -23.27 0.67 12.83
N GLY A 295 -22.92 -0.58 13.10
CA GLY A 295 -23.08 -1.68 12.14
C GLY A 295 -22.07 -1.68 10.99
N VAL A 296 -22.44 -2.38 9.90
CA VAL A 296 -21.58 -2.55 8.71
C VAL A 296 -21.33 -1.21 8.00
N ASP A 297 -22.35 -0.35 7.93
CA ASP A 297 -22.28 0.97 7.28
C ASP A 297 -21.26 1.87 7.97
N ALA A 298 -21.20 1.86 9.31
CA ALA A 298 -20.24 2.65 10.06
C ALA A 298 -18.79 2.20 9.80
N VAL A 299 -18.54 0.88 9.73
CA VAL A 299 -17.23 0.32 9.38
C VAL A 299 -16.81 0.81 7.99
N TYR A 300 -17.71 0.69 7.01
CA TYR A 300 -17.45 1.12 5.64
C TYR A 300 -17.15 2.62 5.55
N HIS A 301 -17.97 3.46 6.19
CA HIS A 301 -17.81 4.90 6.17
C HIS A 301 -16.49 5.33 6.83
N ARG A 302 -16.09 4.71 7.95
CA ARG A 302 -14.81 4.99 8.63
C ARG A 302 -13.61 4.61 7.74
N LEU A 303 -13.68 3.47 7.06
CA LEU A 303 -12.66 3.08 6.07
C LEU A 303 -12.60 4.05 4.89
N LEU A 304 -13.74 4.51 4.40
CA LEU A 304 -13.83 5.50 3.32
C LEU A 304 -13.22 6.85 3.73
N MET A 305 -13.47 7.30 4.96
CA MET A 305 -12.84 8.49 5.52
C MET A 305 -11.32 8.33 5.62
N ALA A 306 -10.85 7.19 6.12
CA ALA A 306 -9.41 6.90 6.18
C ALA A 306 -8.74 6.87 4.80
N HIS A 307 -9.44 6.39 3.77
CA HIS A 307 -8.96 6.45 2.39
C HIS A 307 -8.89 7.89 1.85
N LYS A 308 -9.86 8.74 2.19
CA LYS A 308 -9.90 10.15 1.74
C LYS A 308 -8.84 11.03 2.39
N VAL A 309 -8.56 10.86 3.68
CA VAL A 309 -7.57 11.67 4.43
C VAL A 309 -6.13 11.50 3.90
N LEU A 310 -5.88 10.47 3.09
CA LEU A 310 -4.53 10.06 2.70
C LEU A 310 -4.25 10.25 1.20
N LYS A 311 -5.24 10.70 0.43
CA LYS A 311 -5.07 11.23 -0.94
C LYS A 311 -4.68 12.70 -0.87
#